data_AF-R7HE19-F1
#
_entry.id   AF-R7HE19-F1
#
_cell.length_a   1.000
_cell.length_b   1.000
_cell.length_c   1.000
_cell.angle_alpha   90.00
_cell.angle_beta   90.00
_cell.angle_gamma   90.00
#
_symmetry.space_group_name_H-M   'P 1'
#
loop_
_entity.id
_entity.type
_entity.pdbx_description
1 polymer ?
#
loop_
_entity_poly.entity_id
_entity_poly.type
_entity_poly.pdbx_seq_one_letter_code
_entity_poly.pdbx_strand_id
1 'polypeptide(L)'
;MRSKKQEEEMKVKILFLSKLFLESNYSDIELSNITGISSSSVGRYLTSDLAKEVLDEKTYNDISKKRQENLYNAKIKGGQNFIKQNVPFKDNEGKFIGSYKKENYLND
;
A
#
# COMPACT_ATOMS: atom_id res chain seq x y z
N MET A 1 -11.07 1.30 -26.16
CA MET A 1 -9.63 1.26 -26.53
C MET A 1 -8.97 2.55 -26.09
N ARG A 2 -7.76 2.48 -25.53
CA ARG A 2 -6.95 3.67 -25.24
C ARG A 2 -6.39 4.22 -26.55
N SER A 3 -6.19 5.54 -26.63
CA SER A 3 -5.44 6.14 -27.73
C SER A 3 -3.94 5.86 -27.56
N LYS A 4 -3.18 5.89 -28.68
CA LYS A 4 -1.72 5.74 -28.65
C LYS A 4 -1.05 6.72 -27.68
N LYS A 5 -1.51 7.98 -27.68
CA LYS A 5 -1.01 9.03 -26.78
C LYS A 5 -1.22 8.68 -25.30
N GLN A 6 -2.41 8.20 -24.95
CA GLN A 6 -2.71 7.79 -23.57
C GLN A 6 -1.84 6.60 -23.13
N GLU A 7 -1.56 5.67 -24.05
CA GLU A 7 -0.70 4.54 -23.75
C GLU A 7 0.75 4.99 -23.50
N GLU A 8 1.31 5.87 -24.33
CA GLU A 8 2.66 6.42 -24.12
C GLU A 8 2.78 7.20 -22.80
N GLU A 9 1.81 8.05 -22.49
CA GLU A 9 1.77 8.76 -21.21
C GLU A 9 1.77 7.79 -20.02
N MET A 10 1.08 6.65 -20.15
CA MET A 10 1.11 5.60 -19.12
C MET A 10 2.47 4.90 -19.04
N LYS A 11 3.13 4.60 -20.16
CA LYS A 11 4.48 4.00 -20.17
C LYS A 11 5.48 4.90 -19.44
N VAL A 12 5.42 6.21 -19.67
CA VAL A 12 6.27 7.20 -18.97
C VAL A 12 5.99 7.18 -17.46
N LYS A 13 4.73 7.18 -17.05
CA LYS A 13 4.35 7.11 -15.62
C LYS A 13 4.83 5.82 -14.96
N ILE A 14 4.72 4.68 -15.66
CA ILE A 14 5.20 3.39 -15.17
C ILE A 14 6.71 3.44 -14.94
N LEU A 15 7.49 3.87 -15.93
CA LEU A 15 8.95 3.97 -15.81
C LEU A 15 9.37 4.88 -14.66
N PHE A 16 8.73 6.05 -14.55
CA PHE A 16 8.99 7.00 -13.49
C PHE A 16 8.69 6.44 -12.10
N LEU A 17 7.50 5.85 -11.90
CA LEU A 17 7.11 5.25 -10.62
C LEU A 17 7.96 4.04 -10.27
N SER A 18 8.27 3.18 -11.23
CA SER A 18 9.12 2.00 -11.01
C SER A 18 10.52 2.40 -10.57
N LYS A 19 11.12 3.41 -11.21
CA LYS A 19 12.41 3.94 -10.79
C LYS A 19 12.34 4.48 -9.37
N LEU A 20 11.36 5.33 -9.08
CA LEU A 20 11.20 5.93 -7.76
C LEU A 20 10.95 4.89 -6.66
N PHE A 21 10.15 3.86 -6.96
CA PHE A 21 9.86 2.75 -6.05
C PHE A 21 11.08 1.88 -5.76
N LEU A 22 12.00 1.72 -6.73
CA LEU A 22 13.21 0.90 -6.56
C LEU A 22 14.34 1.66 -5.85
N GLU A 23 14.47 2.96 -6.12
CA GLU A 23 15.46 3.84 -5.48
C GLU A 23 15.09 4.20 -4.04
N SER A 24 13.79 4.13 -3.72
CA SER A 24 13.27 4.34 -2.37
C SER A 24 12.78 3.04 -1.75
N ASN A 25 12.28 3.13 -0.52
CA ASN A 25 11.48 2.07 0.10
C ASN A 25 10.04 2.54 0.35
N TYR A 26 9.56 3.46 -0.49
CA TYR A 26 8.26 4.10 -0.32
C TYR A 26 7.11 3.15 -0.64
N SER A 27 6.05 3.26 0.15
CA SER A 27 4.75 2.65 -0.09
C SER A 27 3.98 3.36 -1.21
N ASP A 28 2.94 2.70 -1.73
CA ASP A 28 2.01 3.30 -2.72
C ASP A 28 1.42 4.64 -2.23
N ILE A 29 1.25 4.82 -0.91
CA ILE A 29 0.74 6.06 -0.30
C ILE A 29 1.80 7.16 -0.31
N GLU A 30 3.04 6.84 0.05
CA GLU A 30 4.14 7.82 0.03
C GLU A 30 4.44 8.28 -1.40
N LEU A 31 4.49 7.34 -2.35
CA LEU A 31 4.60 7.67 -3.77
C LEU A 31 3.43 8.51 -4.25
N SER A 32 2.22 8.26 -3.75
CA SER A 32 1.06 9.08 -4.09
C SER A 32 1.21 10.53 -3.64
N ASN A 33 1.69 10.74 -2.41
CA ASN A 33 1.91 12.07 -1.86
C ASN A 33 2.99 12.86 -2.62
N ILE A 34 4.05 12.19 -3.07
CA ILE A 34 5.16 12.82 -3.78
C ILE A 34 4.79 13.14 -5.23
N THR A 35 4.09 12.23 -5.89
CA THR A 35 3.85 12.33 -7.35
C THR A 35 2.51 12.96 -7.71
N GLY A 36 1.59 13.09 -6.76
CA GLY A 36 0.21 13.51 -7.00
C GLY A 36 -0.65 12.46 -7.72
N ILE A 37 -0.10 11.28 -8.04
CA ILE A 37 -0.85 10.15 -8.60
C ILE A 37 -1.55 9.43 -7.45
N SER A 38 -2.83 9.08 -7.58
CA SER A 38 -3.52 8.36 -6.49
C SER A 38 -2.86 7.02 -6.16
N SER A 39 -2.80 6.64 -4.88
CA SER A 39 -2.16 5.40 -4.43
C SER A 39 -2.69 4.15 -5.15
N SER A 40 -4.00 4.09 -5.42
CA SER A 40 -4.62 3.03 -6.23
C SER A 40 -4.07 2.98 -7.65
N SER A 41 -3.81 4.15 -8.26
CA SER A 41 -3.24 4.24 -9.61
C SER A 41 -1.74 3.91 -9.61
N VAL A 42 -1.00 4.32 -8.58
CA VAL A 42 0.40 3.89 -8.38
C VAL A 42 0.49 2.37 -8.37
N GLY A 43 -0.32 1.72 -7.51
CA GLY A 43 -0.35 0.27 -7.42
C GLY A 43 -0.71 -0.40 -8.76
N ARG A 44 -1.70 0.13 -9.49
CA ARG A 44 -2.07 -0.37 -10.81
C ARG A 44 -0.96 -0.21 -11.84
N TYR A 45 -0.27 0.93 -11.87
CA TYR A 45 0.82 1.14 -12.81
C TYR A 45 1.99 0.19 -12.54
N LEU A 46 2.40 0.03 -11.28
CA LEU A 46 3.52 -0.83 -10.90
C LEU A 46 3.28 -2.33 -11.16
N THR A 47 2.02 -2.79 -11.22
CA THR A 47 1.67 -4.21 -11.43
C THR A 47 0.77 -4.45 -12.64
N SER A 48 0.77 -3.54 -13.61
CA SER A 48 -0.01 -3.71 -14.84
C SER A 48 0.70 -4.60 -15.84
N ASP A 49 -0.07 -5.21 -16.76
CA ASP A 49 0.51 -5.95 -17.90
C ASP A 49 1.43 -5.05 -18.73
N LEU A 50 1.06 -3.77 -18.89
CA LEU A 50 1.88 -2.77 -19.56
C LEU A 50 3.22 -2.55 -18.85
N ALA A 51 3.26 -2.65 -17.52
CA ALA A 51 4.53 -2.58 -16.80
C ALA A 51 5.40 -3.80 -17.04
N LYS A 52 4.81 -4.98 -17.21
CA LYS A 52 5.54 -6.19 -17.61
C LYS A 52 6.10 -6.09 -19.03
N GLU A 53 5.44 -5.36 -19.93
CA GLU A 53 5.93 -5.11 -21.30
C GLU A 53 7.05 -4.07 -21.35
N VAL A 54 6.98 -3.04 -20.51
CA VAL A 54 7.90 -1.89 -20.55
C VAL A 54 9.14 -2.09 -19.68
N LEU A 55 9.03 -2.90 -18.64
CA LEU A 55 10.14 -3.25 -17.75
C LEU A 55 10.70 -4.62 -18.15
N ASP A 56 11.98 -4.86 -17.90
CA ASP A 56 12.50 -6.22 -17.98
C ASP A 56 11.87 -7.11 -16.89
N GLU A 57 11.82 -8.42 -17.15
CA GLU A 57 11.16 -9.39 -16.28
C GLU A 57 11.71 -9.38 -14.86
N LYS A 58 13.03 -9.21 -14.70
CA LYS A 58 13.67 -9.16 -13.39
C LYS A 58 13.19 -7.94 -12.60
N THR A 59 13.23 -6.76 -13.21
CA THR A 59 12.76 -5.52 -12.59
C THR A 59 11.29 -5.59 -12.19
N TYR A 60 10.43 -6.11 -13.06
CA TYR A 60 9.01 -6.29 -12.77
C TYR A 60 8.79 -7.22 -11.55
N ASN A 61 9.49 -8.34 -11.52
CA ASN A 61 9.40 -9.31 -10.42
C ASN A 61 9.92 -8.74 -9.09
N ASP A 62 11.03 -7.99 -9.14
CA ASP A 62 11.60 -7.32 -7.96
C ASP A 62 10.61 -6.30 -7.35
N ILE A 63 9.94 -5.50 -8.19
CA ILE A 63 8.89 -4.57 -7.77
C ILE A 63 7.72 -5.31 -7.13
N SER A 64 7.23 -6.37 -7.80
CA SER A 64 6.10 -7.17 -7.31
C SER A 64 6.39 -7.76 -5.92
N LYS A 65 7.58 -8.33 -5.73
CA LYS A 65 8.01 -8.90 -4.45
C LYS A 65 8.11 -7.84 -3.35
N LYS A 66 8.84 -6.74 -3.59
CA LYS A 66 8.95 -5.63 -2.62
C LYS A 66 7.59 -5.08 -2.23
N ARG A 67 6.67 -4.97 -3.18
CA ARG A 67 5.31 -4.49 -2.90
C ARG A 67 4.53 -5.46 -2.01
N GLN A 68 4.67 -6.77 -2.20
CA GLN A 68 4.08 -7.77 -1.31
C GLN A 68 4.65 -7.67 0.12
N GLU A 69 5.96 -7.46 0.27
CA GLU A 69 6.61 -7.24 1.56
C GLU A 69 6.07 -5.98 2.25
N ASN A 70 5.92 -4.88 1.51
CA ASN A 70 5.32 -3.64 2.02
C ASN A 70 3.88 -3.85 2.49
N LEU A 71 3.06 -4.61 1.74
CA LEU A 71 1.69 -4.94 2.12
C LEU A 71 1.65 -5.80 3.41
N TYR A 72 2.55 -6.76 3.53
CA TYR A 72 2.67 -7.59 4.72
C TYR A 72 3.04 -6.75 5.95
N ASN A 73 4.05 -5.90 5.83
CA ASN A 73 4.48 -4.98 6.89
C ASN A 73 3.36 -4.00 7.28
N ALA A 74 2.61 -3.49 6.30
CA ALA A 74 1.46 -2.63 6.54
C ALA A 74 0.36 -3.33 7.33
N LYS A 75 0.07 -4.61 7.04
CA LYS A 75 -0.89 -5.42 7.81
C LYS A 75 -0.46 -5.59 9.26
N ILE A 76 0.82 -5.89 9.50
CA ILE A 76 1.37 -6.00 10.86
C ILE A 76 1.21 -4.67 11.61
N LYS A 77 1.63 -3.55 11.00
CA LYS A 77 1.50 -2.22 11.59
C LYS A 77 0.03 -1.88 11.86
N GLY A 78 -0.88 -2.23 10.95
CA GLY A 78 -2.32 -2.08 11.12
C GLY A 78 -2.86 -2.83 12.34
N GLY A 79 -2.47 -4.11 12.50
CA GLY A 79 -2.85 -4.91 13.66
C GLY A 79 -2.28 -4.37 14.97
N GLN A 80 -1.01 -3.95 14.98
CA GLN A 80 -0.39 -3.32 16.15
C GLN A 80 -1.09 -2.01 16.53
N ASN A 81 -1.44 -1.18 15.54
CA ASN A 81 -2.17 0.07 15.78
C ASN A 81 -3.59 -0.22 16.29
N PHE A 82 -4.27 -1.22 15.75
CA PHE A 82 -5.57 -1.66 16.25
C PHE A 82 -5.49 -2.03 17.73
N ILE A 83 -4.52 -2.85 18.14
CA ILE A 83 -4.33 -3.24 19.54
C ILE A 83 -4.01 -2.02 20.43
N LYS A 84 -3.17 -1.09 19.95
CA LYS A 84 -2.84 0.13 20.72
C LYS A 84 -4.02 1.06 20.93
N GLN A 85 -4.88 1.16 19.91
CA GLN A 85 -6.01 2.09 19.89
C GLN A 85 -7.27 1.51 20.50
N ASN A 86 -7.36 0.19 20.69
CA ASN A 86 -8.55 -0.47 21.19
C ASN A 86 -8.26 -1.19 22.51
N VAL A 87 -9.08 -0.92 23.51
CA VAL A 87 -9.04 -1.64 24.78
C VAL A 87 -10.03 -2.80 24.69
N PRO A 88 -9.57 -4.06 24.85
CA PRO A 88 -10.45 -5.21 24.86
C PRO A 88 -11.23 -5.25 26.18
N PHE A 89 -12.54 -5.47 26.10
CA PHE A 89 -13.34 -5.77 27.28
C PHE A 89 -13.84 -7.21 27.25
N LYS A 90 -13.90 -7.79 28.43
CA LYS A 90 -14.19 -9.20 28.65
C LYS A 90 -15.43 -9.32 29.51
N ASP A 91 -16.16 -10.41 29.35
CA ASP A 91 -17.24 -10.75 30.27
C ASP A 91 -16.68 -11.20 31.63
N ASN A 92 -17.60 -11.51 32.56
CA ASN A 92 -17.26 -11.97 33.90
C ASN A 92 -16.53 -13.33 33.92
N GLU A 93 -16.52 -14.08 32.81
CA GLU A 93 -15.77 -15.33 32.64
C GLU A 93 -14.41 -15.09 31.97
N GLY A 94 -14.07 -13.84 31.64
CA GLY A 94 -12.84 -13.47 30.97
C GLY A 94 -12.83 -13.69 29.45
N LYS A 95 -13.98 -14.02 28.82
CA LYS A 95 -14.10 -14.14 27.36
C LYS A 95 -14.19 -12.77 26.71
N PHE A 96 -13.52 -12.60 25.58
CA PHE A 96 -13.58 -11.37 24.80
C PHE A 96 -14.99 -11.15 24.26
N ILE A 97 -15.60 -10.01 24.59
CA ILE A 97 -16.94 -9.64 24.14
C ILE A 97 -16.95 -8.37 23.28
N GLY A 98 -15.82 -7.66 23.19
CA GLY A 98 -15.65 -6.56 22.25
C GLY A 98 -14.46 -5.66 22.59
N SER A 99 -14.37 -4.53 21.89
CA SER A 99 -13.36 -3.51 22.15
C SER A 99 -13.89 -2.11 21.89
N TYR A 100 -13.41 -1.12 22.64
CA TYR A 100 -13.68 0.30 22.41
C TYR A 100 -12.39 1.07 22.11
N LYS A 101 -12.52 2.18 21.38
CA LYS A 101 -11.38 3.08 21.15
C LYS A 101 -10.92 3.68 22.49
N LYS A 102 -9.61 3.71 22.70
CA LYS A 102 -8.96 4.18 23.93
C LYS A 102 -9.32 5.63 24.29
N GLU A 103 -9.58 6.49 23.30
CA GLU A 103 -10.04 7.87 23.49
C GLU A 103 -11.38 7.97 24.24
N ASN A 104 -12.24 6.95 24.10
CA ASN A 104 -13.53 6.89 24.79
C ASN A 104 -13.43 6.36 26.23
N TYR A 105 -12.26 5.84 26.65
CA TYR A 105 -12.06 5.23 27.98
C TYR A 105 -11.49 6.22 29.01
N LEU A 106 -10.96 7.36 28.58
CA LEU A 106 -10.32 8.35 29.45
C LEU A 106 -11.28 9.45 29.95
N ASN A 107 -12.57 9.33 29.65
CA ASN A 107 -13.60 10.31 30.01
C ASN A 107 -14.47 9.91 31.22
N ASP A 108 -14.08 8.86 31.97
CA ASP A 108 -14.74 8.44 33.21
C ASP A 108 -13.83 8.71 34.44
#